data_AF-A0A3Q7SEH1-F1
#
_entry.id   AF-A0A3Q7SEH1-F1
#
_cell.length_a   1.000
_cell.length_b   1.000
_cell.length_c   1.000
_cell.angle_alpha   90.00
_cell.angle_beta   90.00
_cell.angle_gamma   90.00
#
_symmetry.space_group_name_H-M   'P 1'
#
loop_
_entity.id
_entity.type
_entity.pdbx_description
1 polymer ?
#
loop_
_entity_poly.entity_id
_entity_poly.type
_entity_poly.pdbx_seq_one_letter_code
_entity_poly.pdbx_strand_id
1 'polypeptide(L)'
;MSGTFQDSQILTYQYGIPTSLQNTGQQWDFPNAWAPLQDLVIRGLAKSPSPRAQEVAFQLAQNWVRTNFEVYSRDSAMYEKYDISNGGQPGGGGEYEVQEGFGWTNGVVLMLLERYGDRLSSGSQTVFLQPHCLTAALLLSLLLGLLPQCWASLSHGPHQTSV
;
A
#
# COMPACT_ATOMS: atom_id res chain seq x y z
N MET A 1 9.46 -23.69 -21.80
CA MET A 1 8.62 -23.83 -20.60
C MET A 1 8.63 -22.50 -19.87
N SER A 2 7.68 -21.59 -20.17
CA SER A 2 7.70 -20.18 -19.76
C SER A 2 6.33 -19.71 -19.27
N GLY A 3 5.74 -20.40 -18.32
CA GLY A 3 4.46 -20.01 -17.72
C GLY A 3 4.28 -20.73 -16.40
N THR A 4 4.36 -20.00 -15.29
CA THR A 4 3.99 -20.54 -13.96
C THR A 4 3.72 -19.47 -12.90
N PHE A 5 4.27 -18.25 -12.98
CA PHE A 5 4.02 -17.21 -11.95
C PHE A 5 3.36 -15.91 -12.43
N GLN A 6 3.43 -15.60 -13.72
CA GLN A 6 2.73 -14.44 -14.29
C GLN A 6 1.24 -14.73 -14.53
N ASP A 7 0.90 -16.01 -14.74
CA ASP A 7 -0.48 -16.47 -14.85
C ASP A 7 -1.15 -16.62 -13.48
N SER A 8 -0.36 -16.85 -12.42
CA SER A 8 -0.86 -16.80 -11.06
C SER A 8 -1.05 -15.34 -10.68
N GLN A 9 -2.30 -14.89 -10.61
CA GLN A 9 -2.70 -13.56 -10.12
C GLN A 9 -2.32 -13.30 -8.65
N ILE A 10 -1.41 -14.08 -8.06
CA ILE A 10 -1.01 -14.01 -6.65
C ILE A 10 -0.47 -12.62 -6.26
N LEU A 11 0.20 -11.94 -7.19
CA LEU A 11 0.72 -10.59 -6.98
C LEU A 11 -0.34 -9.49 -7.18
N THR A 12 -1.54 -9.82 -7.67
CA THR A 12 -2.62 -8.83 -7.77
C THR A 12 -3.23 -8.51 -6.41
N TYR A 13 -3.06 -9.41 -5.43
CA TYR A 13 -3.48 -9.17 -4.04
C TYR A 13 -2.42 -8.38 -3.29
N GLN A 14 -2.56 -7.05 -3.33
CA GLN A 14 -1.55 -6.11 -2.81
C GLN A 14 -1.36 -6.17 -1.29
N TYR A 15 -2.33 -6.70 -0.55
CA TYR A 15 -2.36 -6.70 0.92
C TYR A 15 -2.07 -8.08 1.55
N GLY A 16 -1.84 -9.10 0.73
CA GLY A 16 -1.62 -10.47 1.17
C GLY A 16 -2.40 -11.48 0.35
N ILE A 17 -1.99 -12.74 0.42
CA ILE A 17 -2.62 -13.85 -0.32
C ILE A 17 -3.89 -14.26 0.42
N PRO A 18 -5.08 -14.21 -0.21
CA PRO A 18 -6.30 -14.68 0.45
C PRO A 18 -6.23 -16.18 0.71
N THR A 19 -6.91 -16.64 1.75
CA THR A 19 -6.96 -18.06 2.15
C THR A 19 -7.53 -18.93 1.04
N SER A 20 -8.55 -18.43 0.35
CA SER A 20 -9.20 -19.08 -0.77
C SER A 20 -9.71 -18.03 -1.77
N LEU A 21 -10.33 -18.49 -2.85
CA LEU A 21 -11.04 -17.64 -3.81
C LEU A 21 -12.57 -17.64 -3.58
N GLN A 22 -13.04 -18.35 -2.56
CA GLN A 22 -14.47 -18.48 -2.25
C GLN A 22 -14.84 -17.49 -1.16
N ASN A 23 -15.94 -16.75 -1.34
CA ASN A 23 -16.47 -15.86 -0.30
C ASN A 23 -17.67 -16.53 0.37
N THR A 24 -17.41 -17.30 1.42
CA THR A 24 -18.43 -18.07 2.15
C THR A 24 -18.91 -17.36 3.42
N GLY A 25 -18.24 -16.26 3.81
CA GLY A 25 -18.41 -15.63 5.13
C GLY A 25 -17.71 -16.37 6.29
N GLN A 26 -17.00 -17.48 6.01
CA GLN A 26 -16.19 -18.19 7.00
C GLN A 26 -14.80 -17.57 7.17
N GLN A 27 -14.16 -17.82 8.32
CA GLN A 27 -12.88 -17.19 8.64
C GLN A 27 -11.73 -17.61 7.70
N TRP A 28 -11.80 -18.83 7.16
CA TRP A 28 -10.78 -19.45 6.32
C TRP A 28 -11.10 -19.36 4.82
N ASP A 29 -11.68 -18.24 4.40
CA ASP A 29 -12.10 -18.01 3.03
C ASP A 29 -11.85 -16.55 2.64
N PHE A 30 -12.02 -16.22 1.35
CA PHE A 30 -11.94 -14.83 0.88
C PHE A 30 -12.91 -13.94 1.67
N PRO A 31 -12.49 -12.74 2.12
CA PRO A 31 -11.24 -12.04 1.80
C PRO A 31 -10.12 -12.21 2.84
N ASN A 32 -10.23 -13.14 3.78
CA ASN A 32 -9.27 -13.23 4.87
C ASN A 32 -7.91 -13.78 4.41
N ALA A 33 -6.84 -13.13 4.85
CA ALA A 33 -5.47 -13.61 4.79
C ALA A 33 -4.92 -13.84 6.19
N TRP A 34 -4.20 -14.96 6.37
CA TRP A 34 -3.62 -15.37 7.64
C TRP A 34 -2.10 -15.42 7.56
N ALA A 35 -1.42 -14.92 8.60
CA ALA A 35 0.03 -14.86 8.65
C ALA A 35 0.73 -16.21 8.39
N PRO A 36 0.27 -17.35 8.95
CA PRO A 36 0.89 -18.65 8.68
C PRO A 36 0.86 -19.05 7.20
N LEU A 37 -0.21 -18.71 6.47
CA LEU A 37 -0.32 -19.02 5.04
C LEU A 37 0.59 -18.14 4.20
N GLN A 38 0.75 -16.86 4.58
CA GLN A 38 1.74 -15.98 3.95
C GLN A 38 3.15 -16.55 4.10
N ASP A 39 3.52 -16.89 5.33
CA ASP A 39 4.83 -17.43 5.67
C ASP A 39 5.12 -18.77 4.98
N LEU A 40 4.13 -19.64 4.85
CA LEU A 40 4.27 -20.89 4.10
C LEU A 40 4.65 -20.63 2.64
N VAL A 41 3.91 -19.76 1.95
CA VAL A 41 4.13 -19.44 0.53
C VAL A 41 5.45 -18.71 0.35
N ILE A 42 5.71 -17.66 1.14
CA ILE A 42 6.92 -16.84 1.05
C ILE A 42 8.16 -17.71 1.29
N ARG A 43 8.19 -18.52 2.36
CA ARG A 43 9.34 -19.39 2.64
C ARG A 43 9.53 -20.46 1.57
N GLY A 44 8.45 -21.03 1.05
CA GLY A 44 8.51 -22.00 -0.04
C GLY A 44 9.17 -21.41 -1.29
N LEU A 45 8.69 -20.25 -1.73
CA LEU A 45 9.24 -19.52 -2.88
C LEU A 45 10.68 -19.07 -2.65
N ALA A 46 11.00 -18.59 -1.45
CA ALA A 46 12.34 -18.14 -1.11
C ALA A 46 13.38 -19.26 -1.01
N LYS A 47 12.96 -20.51 -0.81
CA LYS A 47 13.81 -21.71 -0.85
C LYS A 47 13.96 -22.30 -2.26
N SER A 48 13.21 -21.81 -3.23
CA SER A 48 13.31 -22.26 -4.62
C SER A 48 14.68 -21.87 -5.22
N PRO A 49 15.26 -22.69 -6.11
CA PRO A 49 16.46 -22.32 -6.86
C PRO A 49 16.20 -21.26 -7.94
N SER A 50 14.93 -20.93 -8.23
CA SER A 50 14.56 -19.96 -9.25
C SER A 50 14.72 -18.52 -8.71
N PRO A 51 15.59 -17.68 -9.31
CA PRO A 51 15.70 -16.27 -8.94
C PRO A 51 14.36 -15.53 -9.07
N ARG A 52 13.53 -15.94 -10.03
CA ARG A 52 12.20 -15.37 -10.22
C ARG A 52 11.27 -15.71 -9.05
N ALA A 53 11.28 -16.94 -8.56
CA ALA A 53 10.47 -17.34 -7.41
C ALA A 53 10.95 -16.62 -6.14
N GLN A 54 12.27 -16.47 -5.96
CA GLN A 54 12.84 -15.72 -4.85
C GLN A 54 12.43 -14.24 -4.87
N GLU A 55 12.35 -13.64 -6.07
CA GLU A 55 11.86 -12.26 -6.22
C GLU A 55 10.37 -12.14 -5.90
N VAL A 56 9.54 -13.09 -6.34
CA VAL A 56 8.12 -13.14 -5.95
C VAL A 56 7.98 -13.27 -4.43
N ALA A 57 8.82 -14.09 -3.78
CA ALA A 57 8.82 -14.22 -2.33
C ALA A 57 9.08 -12.88 -1.62
N PHE A 58 10.05 -12.10 -2.11
CA PHE A 58 10.33 -10.77 -1.59
C PHE A 58 9.16 -9.82 -1.79
N GLN A 59 8.53 -9.80 -2.97
CA GLN A 59 7.39 -8.93 -3.24
C GLN A 59 6.20 -9.23 -2.31
N LEU A 60 5.93 -10.51 -2.08
CA LEU A 60 4.91 -10.94 -1.11
C LEU A 60 5.26 -10.53 0.32
N ALA A 61 6.53 -10.66 0.71
CA ALA A 61 7.01 -10.21 2.02
C ALA A 61 6.85 -8.68 2.19
N GLN A 62 7.24 -7.89 1.19
CA GLN A 62 7.09 -6.43 1.17
C GLN A 62 5.62 -6.02 1.32
N ASN A 63 4.72 -6.68 0.59
CA ASN A 63 3.28 -6.42 0.69
C ASN A 63 2.73 -6.75 2.08
N TRP A 64 3.07 -7.92 2.62
CA TRP A 64 2.59 -8.35 3.94
C TRP A 64 3.10 -7.46 5.07
N VAL A 65 4.40 -7.16 5.09
CA VAL A 65 5.02 -6.29 6.11
C VAL A 65 4.43 -4.89 6.04
N ARG A 66 4.27 -4.32 4.84
CA ARG A 66 3.66 -3.00 4.66
C ARG A 66 2.21 -2.97 5.18
N THR A 67 1.41 -3.96 4.83
CA THR A 67 0.02 -4.06 5.27
C THR A 67 -0.07 -4.08 6.79
N ASN A 68 0.71 -4.95 7.43
CA ASN A 68 0.75 -5.03 8.90
C ASN A 68 1.24 -3.72 9.53
N PHE A 69 2.25 -3.07 8.94
CA PHE A 69 2.78 -1.80 9.42
C PHE A 69 1.75 -0.66 9.32
N GLU A 70 1.02 -0.57 8.21
CA GLU A 70 -0.02 0.46 8.01
C GLU A 70 -1.16 0.32 9.03
N VAL A 71 -1.60 -0.91 9.29
CA VAL A 71 -2.63 -1.21 10.29
C VAL A 71 -2.12 -0.91 11.69
N TYR A 72 -0.93 -1.43 12.03
CA TYR A 72 -0.31 -1.18 13.33
C TYR A 72 -0.12 0.32 13.60
N SER A 73 0.27 1.10 12.59
CA SER A 73 0.49 2.54 12.72
C SER A 73 -0.79 3.30 13.07
N ARG A 74 -1.96 2.79 12.67
CA ARG A 74 -3.26 3.38 12.97
C ARG A 74 -3.85 2.88 14.27
N ASP A 75 -3.82 1.57 14.46
CA ASP A 75 -4.62 0.90 15.49
C ASP A 75 -3.77 0.52 16.72
N SER A 76 -2.44 0.65 16.64
CA SER A 76 -1.47 0.22 17.67
C SER A 76 -1.55 -1.27 18.02
N ALA A 77 -2.15 -2.07 17.13
CA ALA A 77 -2.33 -3.51 17.27
C ALA A 77 -2.10 -4.22 15.93
N MET A 78 -1.75 -5.51 16.02
CA MET A 78 -1.70 -6.44 14.89
C MET A 78 -2.75 -7.51 15.11
N TYR A 79 -3.39 -7.98 14.03
CA TYR A 79 -4.57 -8.83 14.11
C TYR A 79 -4.27 -10.27 13.69
N GLU A 80 -5.11 -11.21 14.13
CA GLU A 80 -4.98 -12.63 13.78
C GLU A 80 -5.08 -12.90 12.27
N LYS A 81 -5.89 -12.09 11.57
CA LYS A 81 -6.22 -12.19 10.14
C LYS A 81 -6.58 -10.82 9.58
N TYR A 82 -6.43 -10.65 8.27
CA TYR A 82 -6.64 -9.38 7.58
C TYR A 82 -7.56 -9.53 6.37
N ASP A 83 -8.46 -8.58 6.17
CA ASP A 83 -9.24 -8.44 4.94
C ASP A 83 -8.38 -7.78 3.86
N ILE A 84 -8.06 -8.55 2.82
CA ILE A 84 -7.19 -8.12 1.72
C ILE A 84 -7.92 -7.41 0.58
N SER A 85 -9.24 -7.22 0.67
CA SER A 85 -10.03 -6.59 -0.38
C SER A 85 -9.83 -5.07 -0.45
N ASN A 86 -9.56 -4.41 0.69
CA ASN A 86 -9.42 -2.95 0.74
C ASN A 86 -8.51 -2.47 1.89
N GLY A 87 -7.19 -2.46 1.65
CA GLY A 87 -6.25 -1.78 2.56
C GLY A 87 -5.80 -2.59 3.78
N GLY A 88 -6.18 -3.87 3.87
CA GLY A 88 -5.72 -4.74 4.96
C GLY A 88 -6.36 -4.45 6.31
N GLN A 89 -7.67 -4.19 6.39
CA GLN A 89 -8.33 -4.01 7.69
C GLN A 89 -8.34 -5.34 8.49
N PRO A 90 -8.64 -5.31 9.81
CA PRO A 90 -8.88 -6.54 10.55
C PRO A 90 -9.92 -7.41 9.83
N GLY A 91 -9.57 -8.67 9.56
CA GLY A 91 -10.46 -9.61 8.88
C GLY A 91 -11.63 -10.04 9.77
N GLY A 92 -12.58 -10.80 9.23
CA GLY A 92 -13.82 -11.13 9.95
C GLY A 92 -14.43 -12.47 9.55
N GLY A 93 -15.74 -12.59 9.78
CA GLY A 93 -16.52 -13.79 9.47
C GLY A 93 -16.38 -14.92 10.49
N GLY A 94 -17.13 -16.00 10.26
CA GLY A 94 -17.22 -17.17 11.14
C GLY A 94 -17.86 -16.89 12.50
N GLU A 95 -17.40 -17.65 13.50
CA GLU A 95 -18.09 -17.77 14.80
C GLU A 95 -17.72 -16.70 15.84
N TYR A 96 -16.64 -15.94 15.65
CA TYR A 96 -16.16 -14.98 16.65
C TYR A 96 -15.44 -13.77 16.03
N GLU A 97 -15.40 -12.69 16.81
CA GLU A 97 -14.75 -11.42 16.46
C GLU A 97 -13.23 -11.56 16.33
N VAL A 98 -12.64 -10.73 15.50
CA VAL A 98 -11.19 -10.71 15.26
C VAL A 98 -10.37 -10.40 16.53
N GLN A 99 -9.23 -11.08 16.69
CA GLN A 99 -8.37 -10.94 17.87
C GLN A 99 -7.10 -10.10 17.62
N GLU A 100 -6.70 -9.32 18.63
CA GLU A 100 -5.53 -8.43 18.63
C GLU A 100 -4.27 -9.06 19.26
N GLY A 101 -3.10 -8.51 18.94
CA GLY A 101 -1.80 -8.88 19.52
C GLY A 101 -1.28 -10.26 19.07
N PHE A 102 -1.87 -10.84 18.03
CA PHE A 102 -1.80 -12.28 17.76
C PHE A 102 -0.38 -12.79 17.44
N GLY A 103 0.05 -13.83 18.17
CA GLY A 103 1.44 -14.31 18.18
C GLY A 103 2.01 -14.71 16.82
N TRP A 104 1.24 -15.41 15.97
CA TRP A 104 1.73 -15.75 14.63
C TRP A 104 1.95 -14.52 13.74
N THR A 105 1.18 -13.45 13.95
CA THR A 105 1.22 -12.28 13.06
C THR A 105 2.49 -11.51 13.36
N ASN A 106 2.72 -11.27 14.65
CA ASN A 106 3.94 -10.66 15.16
C ASN A 106 5.17 -11.49 14.75
N GLY A 107 5.13 -12.80 14.98
CA GLY A 107 6.24 -13.70 14.67
C GLY A 107 6.61 -13.71 13.19
N VAL A 108 5.61 -13.80 12.30
CA VAL A 108 5.86 -13.78 10.85
C VAL A 108 6.43 -12.45 10.40
N VAL A 109 5.91 -11.32 10.88
CA VAL A 109 6.47 -10.01 10.51
C VAL A 109 7.92 -9.86 10.99
N LEU A 110 8.24 -10.29 12.21
CA LEU A 110 9.62 -10.29 12.72
C LEU A 110 10.56 -11.16 11.88
N MET A 111 10.12 -12.37 11.49
CA MET A 111 10.90 -13.25 10.62
C MET A 111 11.15 -12.64 9.23
N LEU A 112 10.17 -11.93 8.67
CA LEU A 112 10.33 -11.27 7.38
C LEU A 112 11.25 -10.04 7.48
N LEU A 113 11.16 -9.28 8.57
CA LEU A 113 12.08 -8.18 8.86
C LEU A 113 13.52 -8.67 9.02
N GLU A 114 13.73 -9.79 9.73
CA GLU A 114 15.05 -10.42 9.85
C GLU A 114 15.60 -10.86 8.49
N ARG A 115 14.75 -11.47 7.65
CA ARG A 115 15.17 -12.04 6.37
C ARG A 115 15.40 -11.02 5.26
N TYR A 116 14.59 -9.97 5.21
CA TYR A 116 14.52 -9.01 4.08
C TYR A 116 14.74 -7.56 4.50
N GLY A 117 15.16 -7.29 5.74
CA GLY A 117 15.25 -5.94 6.30
C GLY A 117 16.14 -4.97 5.52
N ASP A 118 17.14 -5.48 4.80
CA ASP A 118 18.02 -4.71 3.92
C ASP A 118 17.33 -4.25 2.61
N ARG A 119 16.23 -4.91 2.23
CA ARG A 119 15.49 -4.67 0.99
C ARG A 119 14.10 -4.07 1.21
N LEU A 120 13.51 -4.27 2.39
CA LEU A 120 12.17 -3.77 2.72
C LEU A 120 12.14 -2.23 2.74
N SER A 121 11.00 -1.66 2.35
CA SER A 121 10.74 -0.22 2.39
C SER A 121 9.39 0.08 3.06
N SER A 122 9.27 1.26 3.67
CA SER A 122 8.01 1.76 4.25
C SER A 122 7.00 2.23 3.20
N GLY A 123 7.36 2.25 1.91
CA GLY A 123 6.52 2.82 0.85
C GLY A 123 6.40 4.35 0.87
N SER A 124 7.15 5.05 1.74
CA SER A 124 7.25 6.51 1.69
C SER A 124 7.87 6.92 0.35
N GLN A 125 7.07 7.44 -0.59
CA GLN A 125 7.62 8.13 -1.74
C GLN A 125 8.37 9.36 -1.22
N THR A 126 9.69 9.32 -1.17
CA THR A 126 10.47 10.55 -1.28
C THR A 126 10.07 11.16 -2.62
N VAL A 127 9.20 12.17 -2.57
CA VAL A 127 8.96 13.04 -3.72
C VAL A 127 10.30 13.67 -4.03
N PHE A 128 11.03 13.09 -4.97
CA PHE A 128 12.20 13.71 -5.53
C PHE A 128 11.66 14.83 -6.40
N LEU A 129 11.44 16.00 -5.81
CA LEU A 129 11.15 17.20 -6.56
C LEU A 129 12.34 17.39 -7.51
N GLN A 130 12.18 17.02 -8.77
CA GLN A 130 13.23 17.24 -9.75
C GLN A 130 13.58 18.73 -9.71
N PRO A 131 14.86 19.11 -9.68
CA PRO A 131 15.28 20.51 -9.63
C PRO A 131 14.63 21.38 -10.72
N HIS A 132 14.30 20.75 -11.86
CA HIS A 132 13.65 21.37 -13.01
C HIS A 132 12.23 21.91 -12.71
N CYS A 133 11.49 21.30 -11.78
CA CYS A 133 10.16 21.80 -11.40
C CYS A 133 10.26 23.06 -10.52
N LEU A 134 11.27 23.12 -9.65
CA LEU A 134 11.53 24.29 -8.82
C LEU A 134 11.99 25.48 -9.65
N THR A 135 12.89 25.26 -10.62
CA THR A 135 13.36 26.34 -11.51
C THR A 135 12.24 26.87 -12.40
N ALA A 136 11.36 26.00 -12.91
CA ALA A 136 10.19 26.41 -13.70
C ALA A 136 9.19 27.24 -12.87
N ALA A 137 8.90 26.84 -11.63
CA ALA A 137 8.02 27.57 -10.73
C ALA A 137 8.58 28.95 -10.33
N LEU A 138 9.89 29.03 -10.09
CA LEU A 138 10.61 30.28 -9.81
C LEU A 138 10.64 31.22 -11.02
N LEU A 139 10.88 30.69 -12.23
CA LEU A 139 10.86 31.50 -13.45
C LEU A 139 9.46 32.03 -13.77
N LEU A 140 8.42 31.21 -13.58
CA LEU A 140 7.03 31.62 -13.82
C LEU A 140 6.58 32.71 -12.85
N SER A 141 6.94 32.60 -11.57
CA SER A 141 6.62 33.62 -10.56
C SER A 141 7.38 34.93 -10.81
N LEU A 142 8.63 34.86 -11.27
CA LEU A 142 9.40 36.04 -11.66
C LEU A 142 8.81 36.73 -12.91
N LEU A 143 8.41 35.95 -13.92
CA LEU A 143 7.77 36.45 -15.13
C LEU A 143 6.42 37.12 -14.85
N LEU A 144 5.61 36.54 -13.97
CA LEU A 144 4.33 37.11 -13.56
C LEU A 144 4.51 38.38 -12.72
N GLY A 145 5.59 38.47 -11.93
CA GLY A 145 5.94 39.67 -11.16
C GLY A 145 6.48 40.85 -11.99
N LEU A 146 6.91 40.59 -13.23
CA LEU A 146 7.42 41.60 -14.17
C LEU A 146 6.37 42.11 -15.16
N LEU A 147 5.16 41.56 -15.15
CA LEU A 147 4.05 42.10 -15.94
C LEU A 147 3.58 43.42 -15.31
N PRO A 148 3.62 44.55 -16.05
CA PRO A 148 3.13 45.82 -15.52
C PRO A 148 1.62 45.70 -15.24
N GLN A 149 1.19 46.13 -14.06
CA GLN A 149 -0.21 46.15 -13.62
C GLN A 149 -1.02 47.24 -14.37
N CYS A 150 -1.10 47.15 -15.70
CA CYS A 150 -1.90 48.03 -16.52
C CYS A 150 -3.33 47.47 -16.67
N TRP A 151 -4.10 47.49 -15.59
CA TRP A 151 -5.57 47.35 -15.69
C TRP A 151 -6.33 48.21 -14.68
N ALA A 152 -5.68 48.79 -13.68
CA ALA A 152 -6.38 49.53 -12.62
C ALA A 152 -6.65 51.00 -12.97
N SER A 153 -7.16 51.33 -14.17
CA SER A 153 -7.64 52.70 -14.47
C SER A 153 -8.54 52.75 -15.71
N LEU A 154 -9.75 52.18 -15.69
CA LEU A 154 -10.85 52.57 -16.60
C LEU A 154 -12.18 51.94 -16.15
N SER A 155 -12.92 52.66 -15.30
CA SER A 155 -14.39 52.86 -15.37
C SER A 155 -14.94 53.29 -14.00
N HIS A 156 -14.87 54.61 -13.74
CA HIS A 156 -15.73 55.27 -12.76
C HIS A 156 -17.07 55.64 -13.41
N GLY A 157 -18.12 54.90 -13.02
CA GLY A 157 -19.55 55.29 -12.90
C GLY A 157 -20.33 55.77 -14.14
N PRO A 158 -21.66 56.04 -14.01
CA PRO A 158 -22.48 55.92 -12.80
C PRO A 158 -23.94 55.39 -12.98
N HIS A 159 -24.59 55.20 -11.82
CA HIS A 159 -26.02 55.39 -11.49
C HIS A 159 -27.15 54.46 -12.04
N GLN A 160 -27.84 53.82 -11.07
CA GLN A 160 -29.31 53.69 -10.82
C GLN A 160 -30.26 53.29 -11.99
N THR A 161 -31.33 52.51 -11.87
CA THR A 161 -32.40 52.36 -10.86
C THR A 161 -33.11 50.99 -10.97
N SER A 162 -33.81 50.63 -9.89
CA SER A 162 -34.82 49.56 -9.72
C SER A 162 -35.96 49.56 -10.76
N VAL A 163 -36.44 48.37 -11.15
CA VAL A 163 -37.83 47.84 -11.04
C VAL A 163 -37.74 46.33 -10.93
#